data_AF-A0A8H7BM82-F1
#
_entry.id   AF-A0A8H7BM82-F1
#
_cell.length_a   1.000
_cell.length_b   1.000
_cell.length_c   1.000
_cell.angle_alpha   90.00
_cell.angle_beta   90.00
_cell.angle_gamma   90.00
#
_symmetry.space_group_name_H-M   'P 1'
#
loop_
_entity.id
_entity.type
_entity.pdbx_description
1 polymer ?
#
loop_
_entity_poly.entity_id
_entity_poly.type
_entity_poly.pdbx_seq_one_letter_code
_entity_poly.pdbx_strand_id
1 'polypeptide(L)'
;MYTNIVSVLALAGAAQAHMSMYYPAPLGGAPAINKQSTELDPEFNFPLGCCGPDGGDSRPSPGICRGHLDKFDTEDATVTWQPGQDAYFQLTNYDYDPAAPGGTHYGGSCQVGFSTDKGKTWKMAASYHGACPHATEDGSPEAQTFDFKVPTGMPEGDAIFGWVWLNREHESFMNCAKVHIGSGSGAGSGDSTEPSEPSQSATQPEQPAYSETEPEETPQPTSAQPEAPAEDDKSSEQSPPASPVEDSPAVVVTTVIATTIYEQYQPTQTATNDSEASGESDDSSDGHWWNRPHQKVKAGTRRYAVDGSRCECRRDELTLAARCSCDSTNKAVERKALRMHRRTFYKRVDACDWNSAPRMEVSYFTEDANCAPNAKAHMPESDTFELGWDVNCGVVDGQSEYEIKTMSCDMYG
;
A
#
# COMPACT_ATOMS: atom_id res chain seq x y z
N MET A 1 8.03 43.68 -40.00
CA MET A 1 8.99 43.03 -39.08
C MET A 1 8.64 43.51 -37.69
N TYR A 2 8.15 42.63 -36.82
CA TYR A 2 8.31 42.64 -35.35
C TYR A 2 7.47 41.45 -34.85
N THR A 3 8.11 40.28 -34.81
CA THR A 3 7.53 39.07 -34.22
C THR A 3 7.82 39.16 -32.73
N ASN A 4 6.79 39.42 -31.91
CA ASN A 4 6.90 39.28 -30.46
C ASN A 4 6.89 37.79 -30.14
N ILE A 5 8.05 37.24 -29.78
CA ILE A 5 8.19 35.90 -29.24
C ILE A 5 7.79 35.99 -27.76
N VAL A 6 6.63 35.45 -27.42
CA VAL A 6 6.27 35.14 -26.04
C VAL A 6 6.90 33.78 -25.73
N SER A 7 8.03 33.78 -25.02
CA SER A 7 8.59 32.57 -24.42
C SER A 7 7.68 32.13 -23.27
N VAL A 8 6.94 31.05 -23.49
CA VAL A 8 6.29 30.30 -22.41
C VAL A 8 7.38 29.50 -21.72
N LEU A 9 7.91 30.00 -20.60
CA LEU A 9 8.65 29.19 -19.63
C LEU A 9 7.63 28.23 -18.99
N ALA A 10 7.52 27.03 -19.55
CA ALA A 10 6.92 25.91 -18.85
C ALA A 10 7.89 25.55 -17.71
N LEU A 11 7.61 26.07 -16.51
CA LEU A 11 8.15 25.52 -15.27
C LEU A 11 7.56 24.12 -15.12
N ALA A 12 8.23 23.13 -15.69
CA ALA A 12 8.06 21.74 -15.28
C ALA A 12 8.62 21.66 -13.85
N GLY A 13 7.78 21.95 -12.86
CA GLY A 13 8.10 21.60 -11.49
C GLY A 13 8.20 20.08 -11.44
N ALA A 14 9.36 19.55 -11.04
CA ALA A 14 9.45 18.16 -10.63
C ALA A 14 8.47 18.00 -9.46
N ALA A 15 7.32 17.38 -9.71
CA ALA A 15 6.40 17.04 -8.65
C ALA A 15 7.05 15.91 -7.85
N GLN A 16 7.74 16.26 -6.76
CA GLN A 16 8.09 15.30 -5.73
C GLN A 16 6.79 14.77 -5.15
N ALA A 17 6.63 13.45 -5.12
CA ALA A 17 5.43 12.83 -4.63
C ALA A 17 5.82 11.69 -3.67
N HIS A 18 6.04 12.07 -2.43
CA HIS A 18 6.47 11.12 -1.42
C HIS A 18 5.26 10.50 -0.72
N MET A 19 5.26 9.17 -0.55
CA MET A 19 4.22 8.46 0.20
C MET A 19 4.87 7.64 1.30
N SER A 20 4.13 7.48 2.40
CA SER A 20 4.51 6.56 3.46
C SER A 20 3.34 5.72 3.93
N MET A 21 3.63 4.66 4.67
CA MET A 21 2.61 3.94 5.42
C MET A 21 1.99 4.84 6.49
N TYR A 22 0.67 4.73 6.65
CA TYR A 22 -0.11 5.31 7.74
C TYR A 22 -0.62 4.23 8.70
N TYR A 23 -1.11 3.12 8.15
CA TYR A 23 -1.65 2.00 8.92
C TYR A 23 -1.21 0.65 8.34
N PRO A 24 -0.80 -0.34 9.17
CA PRO A 24 -0.54 -0.23 10.62
C PRO A 24 0.53 0.83 10.94
N ALA A 25 0.58 1.29 12.19
CA ALA A 25 1.50 2.37 12.57
C ALA A 25 2.94 1.95 12.26
N PRO A 26 3.66 2.69 11.40
CA PRO A 26 4.93 2.22 10.90
C PRO A 26 6.08 2.54 11.87
N LEU A 27 7.07 1.65 11.91
CA LEU A 27 8.33 1.86 12.62
C LEU A 27 9.02 3.10 12.05
N GLY A 28 9.39 4.06 12.90
CA GLY A 28 9.99 5.33 12.46
C GLY A 28 9.02 6.37 11.92
N GLY A 29 7.72 6.08 11.91
CA GLY A 29 6.70 7.06 11.52
C GLY A 29 6.68 8.30 12.42
N ALA A 30 6.18 9.42 11.92
CA ALA A 30 6.07 10.64 12.71
C ALA A 30 5.20 10.40 13.97
N PRO A 31 5.43 11.13 15.08
CA PRO A 31 4.62 10.99 16.30
C PRO A 31 3.11 11.16 16.09
N ALA A 32 2.70 11.92 15.06
CA ALA A 32 1.30 12.09 14.67
C ALA A 32 0.67 10.82 14.03
N ILE A 33 1.50 9.91 13.51
CA ILE A 33 1.11 8.66 12.85
C ILE A 33 1.37 7.47 13.79
N ASN A 34 2.57 7.40 14.38
CA ASN A 34 2.95 6.40 15.37
C ASN A 34 3.22 7.07 16.72
N LYS A 35 2.30 6.89 17.66
CA LYS A 35 2.36 7.51 19.01
C LYS A 35 3.53 7.02 19.87
N GLN A 36 4.21 5.94 19.47
CA GLN A 36 5.37 5.38 20.16
C GLN A 36 6.67 6.05 19.73
N SER A 37 6.66 6.75 18.60
CA SER A 37 7.84 7.42 18.05
C SER A 37 8.13 8.70 18.81
N THR A 38 9.40 8.88 19.16
CA THR A 38 9.90 10.05 19.91
C THR A 38 10.67 11.03 19.04
N GLU A 39 11.03 10.62 17.83
CA GLU A 39 11.85 11.37 16.89
C GLU A 39 11.13 11.42 15.55
N LEU A 40 11.32 12.52 14.81
CA LEU A 40 10.83 12.68 13.46
C LEU A 40 11.98 12.38 12.50
N ASP A 41 11.80 11.40 11.63
CA ASP A 41 12.62 11.22 10.43
C ASP A 41 12.05 12.12 9.32
N PRO A 42 12.72 13.22 8.94
CA PRO A 42 12.21 14.13 7.92
C PRO A 42 12.19 13.49 6.52
N GLU A 43 12.97 12.43 6.31
CA GLU A 43 13.06 11.74 5.03
C GLU A 43 12.19 10.47 5.01
N PHE A 44 11.33 10.23 6.00
CA PHE A 44 10.62 8.94 6.16
C PHE A 44 9.80 8.51 4.93
N ASN A 45 9.26 9.49 4.21
CA ASN A 45 8.48 9.29 2.99
C ASN A 45 9.33 9.39 1.71
N PHE A 46 10.65 9.58 1.78
CA PHE A 46 11.52 9.73 0.62
C PHE A 46 11.84 8.35 0.01
N PRO A 47 12.15 8.29 -1.30
CA PRO A 47 12.74 7.11 -1.91
C PRO A 47 13.91 6.52 -1.11
N LEU A 48 14.09 5.21 -1.21
CA LEU A 48 15.32 4.57 -0.80
C LEU A 48 16.44 5.02 -1.74
N GLY A 49 17.61 5.30 -1.17
CA GLY A 49 18.71 5.86 -1.93
C GLY A 49 18.45 7.27 -2.45
N CYS A 50 17.45 7.98 -1.90
CA CYS A 50 17.06 9.29 -2.42
C CYS A 50 18.17 10.34 -2.34
N CYS A 51 17.96 11.24 -3.28
CA CYS A 51 18.78 12.28 -3.83
C CYS A 51 17.99 13.59 -3.67
N GLY A 52 18.68 14.72 -3.53
CA GLY A 52 18.07 16.01 -3.22
C GLY A 52 17.07 16.52 -4.27
N PRO A 53 16.55 17.75 -4.10
CA PRO A 53 15.50 18.37 -4.93
C PRO A 53 15.76 18.36 -6.45
N ASP A 54 17.02 18.24 -6.87
CA ASP A 54 17.44 18.18 -8.28
C ASP A 54 17.49 16.75 -8.85
N GLY A 55 17.08 15.73 -8.08
CA GLY A 55 17.14 14.33 -8.48
C GLY A 55 18.56 13.79 -8.62
N GLY A 56 19.48 14.20 -7.70
CA GLY A 56 20.92 13.88 -7.75
C GLY A 56 21.28 12.38 -7.80
N ASP A 57 22.56 12.06 -7.61
CA ASP A 57 23.04 10.67 -7.73
C ASP A 57 22.30 9.72 -6.77
N SER A 58 21.93 8.54 -7.28
CA SER A 58 21.40 7.44 -6.46
C SER A 58 22.36 7.14 -5.31
N ARG A 59 21.83 6.75 -4.15
CA ARG A 59 22.63 6.40 -2.97
C ARG A 59 22.34 4.97 -2.53
N PRO A 60 23.19 4.39 -1.66
CA PRO A 60 22.87 3.14 -0.98
C PRO A 60 21.57 3.25 -0.18
N SER A 61 20.89 2.13 0.03
CA SER A 61 19.73 2.06 0.89
C SER A 61 20.07 2.47 2.33
N PRO A 62 19.22 3.24 3.03
CA PRO A 62 19.38 3.51 4.46
C PRO A 62 19.14 2.25 5.33
N GLY A 63 18.78 1.11 4.71
CA GLY A 63 18.58 -0.17 5.35
C GLY A 63 17.14 -0.64 5.29
N ILE A 64 16.91 -1.86 5.81
CA ILE A 64 15.56 -2.46 5.90
C ILE A 64 14.64 -1.56 6.73
N CYS A 65 13.40 -1.40 6.27
CA CYS A 65 12.42 -0.50 6.90
C CYS A 65 12.92 0.96 6.96
N ARG A 66 13.67 1.38 5.93
CA ARG A 66 14.34 2.68 5.87
C ARG A 66 15.31 2.92 7.05
N GLY A 67 15.89 1.85 7.60
CA GLY A 67 16.80 1.91 8.74
C GLY A 67 16.13 1.79 10.11
N HIS A 68 14.79 1.76 10.19
CA HIS A 68 14.04 1.71 11.45
C HIS A 68 13.77 0.30 11.98
N LEU A 69 14.57 -0.69 11.55
CA LEU A 69 14.42 -2.08 12.02
C LEU A 69 14.76 -2.22 13.51
N ASP A 70 15.61 -1.34 14.05
CA ASP A 70 15.93 -1.27 15.49
C ASP A 70 14.69 -1.05 16.36
N LYS A 71 13.68 -0.34 15.83
CA LYS A 71 12.42 -0.06 16.54
C LYS A 71 11.56 -1.31 16.75
N PHE A 72 11.77 -2.39 16.01
CA PHE A 72 10.97 -3.62 16.16
C PHE A 72 11.04 -4.22 17.57
N ASP A 73 12.19 -4.10 18.23
CA ASP A 73 12.40 -4.64 19.58
C ASP A 73 11.94 -3.69 20.70
N THR A 74 11.63 -2.42 20.38
CA THR A 74 11.28 -1.39 21.37
C THR A 74 9.84 -0.89 21.25
N GLU A 75 9.23 -0.98 20.08
CA GLU A 75 7.84 -0.61 19.83
C GLU A 75 6.90 -1.82 19.98
N ASP A 76 5.66 -1.57 20.42
CA ASP A 76 4.63 -2.60 20.48
C ASP A 76 3.88 -2.72 19.15
N ALA A 77 3.33 -3.91 18.88
CA ALA A 77 2.45 -4.13 17.74
C ALA A 77 1.16 -3.31 17.91
N THR A 78 0.80 -2.54 16.88
CA THR A 78 -0.43 -1.70 16.92
C THR A 78 -1.67 -2.40 16.41
N VAL A 79 -1.51 -3.62 15.87
CA VAL A 79 -2.60 -4.45 15.38
C VAL A 79 -2.30 -5.93 15.58
N THR A 80 -3.37 -6.68 15.86
CA THR A 80 -3.37 -8.15 15.80
C THR A 80 -4.16 -8.61 14.59
N TRP A 81 -3.55 -9.47 13.78
CA TRP A 81 -4.20 -10.13 12.65
C TRP A 81 -4.20 -11.65 12.82
N GLN A 82 -5.24 -12.30 12.29
CA GLN A 82 -5.31 -13.76 12.23
C GLN A 82 -4.85 -14.27 10.85
N PRO A 83 -4.19 -15.45 10.77
CA PRO A 83 -3.90 -16.09 9.49
C PRO A 83 -5.18 -16.26 8.63
N GLY A 84 -5.10 -15.93 7.34
CA GLY A 84 -6.23 -16.00 6.40
C GLY A 84 -7.30 -14.89 6.55
N GLN A 85 -7.15 -14.02 7.54
CA GLN A 85 -8.05 -12.89 7.78
C GLN A 85 -7.96 -11.89 6.63
N ASP A 86 -9.10 -11.25 6.31
CA ASP A 86 -9.08 -10.02 5.53
C ASP A 86 -8.50 -8.87 6.38
N ALA A 87 -7.50 -8.20 5.83
CA ALA A 87 -6.81 -7.07 6.42
C ALA A 87 -6.72 -5.92 5.41
N TYR A 88 -6.20 -4.78 5.86
CA TYR A 88 -5.93 -3.64 5.00
C TYR A 88 -4.71 -2.89 5.53
N PHE A 89 -4.09 -2.13 4.65
CA PHE A 89 -3.11 -1.11 5.01
C PHE A 89 -3.53 0.23 4.41
N GLN A 90 -3.00 1.32 4.96
CA GLN A 90 -3.23 2.66 4.45
C GLN A 90 -1.91 3.35 4.21
N LEU A 91 -1.85 4.11 3.14
CA LEU A 91 -0.75 5.02 2.84
C LEU A 91 -1.19 6.46 3.14
N THR A 92 -0.24 7.38 3.18
CA THR A 92 -0.50 8.80 3.37
C THR A 92 0.52 9.64 2.61
N ASN A 93 0.09 10.79 2.13
CA ASN A 93 0.95 11.86 1.63
C ASN A 93 1.38 12.82 2.76
N TYR A 94 1.53 12.32 3.98
CA TYR A 94 1.92 13.14 5.13
C TYR A 94 3.25 13.85 4.86
N ASP A 95 3.31 15.14 5.16
CA ASP A 95 4.50 15.97 4.99
C ASP A 95 5.46 15.80 6.18
N TYR A 96 6.51 14.99 5.99
CA TYR A 96 7.59 14.85 6.97
C TYR A 96 8.59 16.00 6.89
N ASP A 97 8.81 16.52 5.68
CA ASP A 97 9.59 17.70 5.38
C ASP A 97 8.72 18.70 4.60
N PRO A 98 8.52 19.94 5.09
CA PRO A 98 7.76 20.96 4.37
C PRO A 98 8.37 21.34 3.01
N ALA A 99 9.64 21.04 2.76
CA ALA A 99 10.29 21.26 1.47
C ALA A 99 10.01 20.15 0.44
N ALA A 100 9.50 19.00 0.87
CA ALA A 100 9.23 17.84 0.02
C ALA A 100 7.84 17.27 0.35
N PRO A 101 6.75 17.96 -0.08
CA PRO A 101 5.40 17.55 0.24
C PRO A 101 5.08 16.17 -0.32
N GLY A 102 4.21 15.44 0.37
CA GLY A 102 3.79 14.12 -0.07
C GLY A 102 2.89 14.16 -1.30
N GLY A 103 2.88 13.09 -2.08
CA GLY A 103 2.02 12.95 -3.24
C GLY A 103 2.06 11.55 -3.84
N THR A 104 1.09 11.21 -4.68
CA THR A 104 0.86 9.81 -5.11
C THR A 104 1.68 9.37 -6.33
N HIS A 105 2.42 10.28 -6.99
CA HIS A 105 3.13 10.06 -8.26
C HIS A 105 2.24 9.44 -9.36
N TYR A 106 0.93 9.68 -9.31
CA TYR A 106 -0.05 9.03 -10.19
C TYR A 106 0.03 7.50 -10.17
N GLY A 107 0.53 6.92 -9.08
CA GLY A 107 0.63 5.49 -8.86
C GLY A 107 2.04 4.92 -8.99
N GLY A 108 2.18 3.88 -9.80
CA GLY A 108 3.23 2.89 -9.69
C GLY A 108 2.67 1.56 -9.20
N SER A 109 3.51 0.73 -8.62
CA SER A 109 3.12 -0.62 -8.21
C SER A 109 3.70 -0.99 -6.87
N CYS A 110 2.96 -1.77 -6.09
CA CYS A 110 3.36 -2.11 -4.73
C CYS A 110 3.35 -3.62 -4.47
N GLN A 111 4.16 -4.04 -3.52
CA GLN A 111 3.99 -5.32 -2.85
C GLN A 111 3.88 -5.12 -1.34
N VAL A 112 3.14 -6.00 -0.69
CA VAL A 112 3.13 -6.11 0.76
C VAL A 112 3.38 -7.55 1.17
N GLY A 113 4.07 -7.72 2.29
CA GLY A 113 4.47 -9.03 2.78
C GLY A 113 4.91 -9.00 4.23
N PHE A 114 5.34 -10.16 4.70
CA PHE A 114 5.73 -10.36 6.08
C PHE A 114 7.12 -10.98 6.19
N SER A 115 7.79 -10.61 7.27
CA SER A 115 9.03 -11.21 7.75
C SER A 115 8.83 -11.68 9.19
N THR A 116 9.17 -12.94 9.47
CA THR A 116 9.14 -13.53 10.83
C THR A 116 10.54 -13.75 11.40
N ASP A 117 11.59 -13.27 10.71
CA ASP A 117 13.00 -13.51 11.05
C ASP A 117 13.82 -12.21 11.12
N LYS A 118 13.15 -11.11 11.52
CA LYS A 118 13.72 -9.75 11.66
C LYS A 118 14.30 -9.19 10.36
N GLY A 119 13.55 -9.29 9.27
CA GLY A 119 13.81 -8.62 8.00
C GLY A 119 14.77 -9.38 7.08
N LYS A 120 15.16 -10.61 7.44
CA LYS A 120 16.13 -11.40 6.65
C LYS A 120 15.45 -12.05 5.45
N THR A 121 14.24 -12.56 5.63
CA THR A 121 13.44 -13.13 4.54
C THR A 121 12.03 -12.58 4.56
N TRP A 122 11.48 -12.41 3.35
CA TRP A 122 10.18 -11.79 3.15
C TRP A 122 9.30 -12.69 2.28
N LYS A 123 8.07 -12.90 2.73
CA LYS A 123 7.05 -13.65 2.00
C LYS A 123 5.91 -12.72 1.64
N MET A 124 5.51 -12.76 0.37
CA MET A 124 4.49 -11.89 -0.18
C MET A 124 3.11 -12.26 0.37
N ALA A 125 2.31 -11.23 0.65
CA ALA A 125 0.89 -11.35 0.98
C ALA A 125 0.00 -10.81 -0.16
N ALA A 126 0.39 -9.70 -0.78
CA ALA A 126 -0.28 -9.18 -1.96
C ALA A 126 0.68 -8.41 -2.88
N SER A 127 0.33 -8.39 -4.17
CA SER A 127 1.03 -7.71 -5.25
C SER A 127 0.03 -6.85 -6.01
N TYR A 128 0.17 -5.52 -5.93
CA TYR A 128 -0.70 -4.53 -6.55
C TYR A 128 -0.08 -4.10 -7.88
N HIS A 129 -0.63 -4.63 -8.96
CA HIS A 129 -0.15 -4.39 -10.32
C HIS A 129 -0.77 -3.10 -10.82
N GLY A 130 0.00 -2.03 -10.71
CA GLY A 130 -0.44 -0.68 -11.03
C GLY A 130 -1.37 -0.02 -10.00
N ALA A 131 -1.57 1.29 -10.15
CA ALA A 131 -2.41 2.12 -9.28
C ALA A 131 -2.21 1.86 -7.77
N CYS A 132 -0.95 1.64 -7.36
CA CYS A 132 -0.56 1.67 -5.97
C CYS A 132 0.68 2.57 -5.80
N PRO A 133 0.57 3.70 -5.08
CA PRO A 133 -0.64 4.33 -4.52
C PRO A 133 -1.77 4.55 -5.55
N HIS A 134 -3.01 4.79 -5.10
CA HIS A 134 -4.08 5.13 -6.03
C HIS A 134 -3.69 6.40 -6.78
N ALA A 135 -3.87 6.38 -8.10
CA ALA A 135 -3.56 7.49 -8.99
C ALA A 135 -4.58 8.64 -8.83
N THR A 136 -4.61 9.24 -7.64
CA THR A 136 -5.51 10.33 -7.25
C THR A 136 -4.71 11.49 -6.67
N GLU A 137 -5.25 12.72 -6.79
CA GLU A 137 -4.69 13.90 -6.12
C GLU A 137 -4.83 13.80 -4.59
N ASP A 138 -5.87 13.11 -4.11
CA ASP A 138 -6.08 12.85 -2.69
C ASP A 138 -5.13 11.73 -2.20
N GLY A 139 -4.10 12.13 -1.47
CA GLY A 139 -3.15 11.23 -0.82
C GLY A 139 -3.51 10.84 0.62
N SER A 140 -4.70 11.19 1.10
CA SER A 140 -5.14 10.89 2.48
C SER A 140 -5.27 9.39 2.75
N PRO A 141 -5.15 8.93 4.01
CA PRO A 141 -5.39 7.53 4.38
C PRO A 141 -6.75 6.98 3.94
N GLU A 142 -7.78 7.82 3.89
CA GLU A 142 -9.13 7.46 3.48
C GLU A 142 -9.21 7.11 1.98
N ALA A 143 -8.51 7.88 1.14
CA ALA A 143 -8.38 7.63 -0.29
C ALA A 143 -7.39 6.49 -0.57
N GLN A 144 -6.32 6.39 0.23
CA GLN A 144 -5.20 5.47 0.04
C GLN A 144 -5.31 4.21 0.90
N THR A 145 -6.48 3.54 0.88
CA THR A 145 -6.67 2.25 1.56
C THR A 145 -6.60 1.07 0.59
N PHE A 146 -5.85 0.03 0.99
CA PHE A 146 -5.60 -1.17 0.20
C PHE A 146 -5.95 -2.42 1.00
N ASP A 147 -6.84 -3.26 0.48
CA ASP A 147 -7.28 -4.50 1.12
C ASP A 147 -6.42 -5.69 0.66
N PHE A 148 -6.06 -6.57 1.60
CA PHE A 148 -5.37 -7.83 1.30
C PHE A 148 -5.85 -8.96 2.23
N LYS A 149 -5.41 -10.19 1.96
CA LYS A 149 -5.56 -11.31 2.90
C LYS A 149 -4.23 -11.63 3.54
N VAL A 150 -4.23 -11.76 4.86
CA VAL A 150 -3.08 -12.26 5.62
C VAL A 150 -2.81 -13.70 5.17
N PRO A 151 -1.55 -14.11 4.91
CA PRO A 151 -1.24 -15.46 4.50
C PRO A 151 -1.84 -16.53 5.43
N THR A 152 -2.34 -17.62 4.86
CA THR A 152 -2.83 -18.74 5.67
C THR A 152 -1.67 -19.51 6.28
N GLY A 153 -1.85 -20.06 7.49
CA GLY A 153 -0.80 -20.84 8.14
C GLY A 153 0.42 -20.05 8.59
N MET A 154 0.32 -18.71 8.67
CA MET A 154 1.38 -17.87 9.21
C MET A 154 1.61 -18.19 10.70
N PRO A 155 2.87 -18.27 11.17
CA PRO A 155 3.16 -18.60 12.56
C PRO A 155 2.65 -17.50 13.50
N GLU A 156 2.19 -17.92 14.68
CA GLU A 156 1.79 -17.02 15.77
C GLU A 156 3.00 -16.26 16.33
N GLY A 157 2.79 -15.00 16.70
CA GLY A 157 3.81 -14.12 17.28
C GLY A 157 3.99 -12.80 16.51
N ASP A 158 4.98 -12.02 16.94
CA ASP A 158 5.29 -10.74 16.31
C ASP A 158 5.95 -10.94 14.94
N ALA A 159 5.48 -10.20 13.96
CA ALA A 159 6.01 -10.20 12.60
C ALA A 159 6.21 -8.75 12.13
N ILE A 160 7.09 -8.58 11.14
CA ILE A 160 7.23 -7.33 10.42
C ILE A 160 6.31 -7.40 9.22
N PHE A 161 5.38 -6.47 9.10
CA PHE A 161 4.67 -6.18 7.87
C PHE A 161 5.46 -5.13 7.09
N GLY A 162 5.70 -5.36 5.80
CA GLY A 162 6.45 -4.46 4.94
C GLY A 162 5.64 -4.06 3.72
N TRP A 163 5.71 -2.79 3.36
CA TRP A 163 5.20 -2.24 2.12
C TRP A 163 6.39 -1.78 1.27
N VAL A 164 6.38 -2.18 0.00
CA VAL A 164 7.30 -1.69 -1.03
C VAL A 164 6.47 -1.02 -2.12
N TRP A 165 6.95 0.13 -2.59
CA TRP A 165 6.39 0.81 -3.76
C TRP A 165 7.50 1.13 -4.75
N LEU A 166 7.25 0.83 -6.01
CA LEU A 166 8.08 1.14 -7.15
C LEU A 166 7.29 2.10 -8.06
N ASN A 167 7.73 3.34 -8.17
CA ASN A 167 7.12 4.32 -9.06
C ASN A 167 7.72 4.25 -10.47
N ARG A 168 7.21 5.09 -11.39
CA ARG A 168 7.62 5.10 -12.80
C ARG A 168 8.94 5.82 -13.02
N GLU A 169 9.38 6.63 -12.06
CA GLU A 169 10.65 7.37 -12.01
C GLU A 169 11.82 6.52 -11.49
N HIS A 170 11.60 5.20 -11.35
CA HIS A 170 12.57 4.24 -10.84
C HIS A 170 13.03 4.53 -9.42
N GLU A 171 12.10 5.02 -8.61
CA GLU A 171 12.29 5.21 -7.17
C GLU A 171 11.59 4.09 -6.41
N SER A 172 12.31 3.52 -5.44
CA SER A 172 11.78 2.49 -4.57
C SER A 172 11.51 3.07 -3.20
N PHE A 173 10.43 2.65 -2.54
CA PHE A 173 10.08 3.07 -1.19
C PHE A 173 9.88 1.82 -0.35
N MET A 174 10.22 1.91 0.94
CA MET A 174 9.92 0.84 1.89
C MET A 174 9.60 1.43 3.26
N ASN A 175 8.45 1.06 3.80
CA ASN A 175 8.14 1.24 5.22
C ASN A 175 7.70 -0.10 5.81
N CYS A 176 7.84 -0.20 7.13
CA CYS A 176 7.44 -1.40 7.87
C CYS A 176 6.62 -1.05 9.09
N ALA A 177 5.85 -2.01 9.58
CA ALA A 177 5.18 -1.95 10.86
C ALA A 177 5.38 -3.26 11.63
N LYS A 178 5.43 -3.17 12.96
CA LYS A 178 5.30 -4.35 13.82
C LYS A 178 3.83 -4.71 13.94
N VAL A 179 3.52 -5.97 13.68
CA VAL A 179 2.18 -6.54 13.81
C VAL A 179 2.25 -7.81 14.65
N HIS A 180 1.15 -8.15 15.32
CA HIS A 180 1.02 -9.41 16.05
C HIS A 180 0.16 -10.39 15.26
N ILE A 181 0.62 -11.62 15.09
CA ILE A 181 -0.12 -12.69 14.42
C ILE A 181 -0.69 -13.59 15.50
N GLY A 182 -2.01 -13.66 15.58
CA GLY A 182 -2.71 -14.50 16.55
C GLY A 182 -2.73 -15.98 16.15
N SER A 183 -3.23 -16.81 17.06
CA SER A 183 -3.47 -18.22 16.83
C SER A 183 -4.60 -18.44 15.80
N GLY A 184 -4.24 -18.95 14.62
CA GLY A 184 -5.20 -19.32 13.60
C GLY A 184 -5.99 -20.58 14.01
N SER A 185 -7.27 -20.44 14.33
CA SER A 185 -8.20 -21.56 14.14
C SER A 185 -8.58 -21.61 12.67
N GLY A 186 -8.05 -22.60 11.96
CA GLY A 186 -8.50 -22.91 10.61
C GLY A 186 -10.03 -23.08 10.61
N ALA A 187 -10.70 -22.31 9.76
CA ALA A 187 -12.14 -22.27 9.51
C ALA A 187 -13.03 -21.67 10.63
N GLY A 188 -13.57 -20.47 10.33
CA GLY A 188 -14.95 -20.10 10.66
C GLY A 188 -15.21 -19.52 12.04
N SER A 189 -15.27 -18.18 12.10
CA SER A 189 -16.36 -17.34 12.64
C SER A 189 -15.73 -16.08 13.23
N GLY A 190 -16.07 -14.93 12.64
CA GLY A 190 -15.44 -13.66 12.96
C GLY A 190 -15.78 -13.18 14.36
N ASP A 191 -14.74 -13.02 15.16
CA ASP A 191 -14.67 -11.92 16.11
C ASP A 191 -13.35 -11.20 15.82
N SER A 192 -13.44 -10.13 15.03
CA SER A 192 -12.29 -9.31 14.68
C SER A 192 -12.15 -8.23 15.72
N THR A 193 -11.11 -8.31 16.55
CA THR A 193 -10.71 -7.21 17.43
C THR A 193 -10.53 -5.95 16.60
N GLU A 194 -11.25 -4.92 16.99
CA GLU A 194 -11.39 -3.64 16.31
C GLU A 194 -10.08 -2.84 16.42
N PRO A 195 -9.51 -2.30 15.32
CA PRO A 195 -8.45 -1.31 15.41
C PRO A 195 -9.02 -0.02 16.04
N SER A 196 -8.28 0.52 17.00
CA SER A 196 -8.54 1.82 17.64
C SER A 196 -8.73 2.92 16.58
N GLU A 197 -9.69 3.81 16.79
CA GLU A 197 -10.06 4.91 15.88
C GLU A 197 -8.82 5.74 15.45
N PRO A 198 -8.74 6.18 14.17
CA PRO A 198 -7.77 7.20 13.78
C PRO A 198 -8.10 8.50 14.52
N SER A 199 -7.06 9.10 15.13
CA SER A 199 -7.18 10.37 15.84
C SER A 199 -7.58 11.47 14.86
N GLN A 200 -8.62 12.23 15.21
CA GLN A 200 -9.09 13.39 14.44
C GLN A 200 -7.95 14.39 14.19
N SER A 201 -7.91 14.95 12.98
CA SER A 201 -6.97 15.97 12.52
C SER A 201 -6.73 17.07 13.55
N ALA A 202 -5.48 17.30 13.90
CA ALA A 202 -5.07 18.49 14.61
C ALA A 202 -4.94 19.65 13.61
N THR A 203 -5.62 20.74 13.93
CA THR A 203 -5.59 22.05 13.28
C THR A 203 -4.17 22.53 12.99
N GLN A 204 -3.99 23.09 11.80
CA GLN A 204 -2.86 23.87 11.30
C GLN A 204 -2.13 24.69 12.38
N PRO A 205 -0.81 24.51 12.60
CA PRO A 205 -0.01 25.42 13.40
C PRO A 205 0.35 26.71 12.65
N GLU A 206 0.26 27.82 13.36
CA GLU A 206 0.67 29.16 12.94
C GLU A 206 2.20 29.26 12.76
N GLN A 207 2.62 29.95 11.70
CA GLN A 207 4.01 30.07 11.23
C GLN A 207 4.88 30.91 12.19
N PRO A 208 6.04 30.44 12.68
CA PRO A 208 6.98 31.30 13.40
C PRO A 208 7.94 32.02 12.44
N ALA A 209 8.29 33.25 12.83
CA ALA A 209 9.10 34.19 12.09
C ALA A 209 10.56 33.75 11.94
N TYR A 210 11.13 34.04 10.76
CA TYR A 210 12.50 33.80 10.34
C TYR A 210 13.51 34.67 11.10
N SER A 211 14.70 34.11 11.37
CA SER A 211 15.90 34.89 11.70
C SER A 211 17.11 34.21 11.03
N GLU A 212 17.75 34.92 10.10
CA GLU A 212 18.90 34.46 9.32
C GLU A 212 20.15 34.30 10.18
N THR A 213 20.85 33.17 10.05
CA THR A 213 22.31 33.11 10.31
C THR A 213 22.97 32.07 9.41
N GLU A 214 24.07 32.48 8.79
CA GLU A 214 24.91 31.83 7.77
C GLU A 214 25.89 30.78 8.37
N PRO A 215 26.39 29.78 7.61
CA PRO A 215 26.94 28.52 8.15
C PRO A 215 28.47 28.52 8.36
N GLU A 216 28.94 27.66 9.27
CA GLU A 216 30.38 27.44 9.53
C GLU A 216 30.81 26.00 9.17
N GLU A 217 32.02 25.88 8.61
CA GLU A 217 32.60 24.72 7.92
C GLU A 217 32.96 23.50 8.80
N THR A 218 32.96 22.32 8.16
CA THR A 218 33.41 21.03 8.70
C THR A 218 34.84 20.70 8.23
N PRO A 219 35.70 20.08 9.06
CA PRO A 219 36.91 19.41 8.59
C PRO A 219 36.80 17.88 8.48
N GLN A 220 37.35 17.38 7.36
CA GLN A 220 37.50 15.99 6.90
C GLN A 220 38.50 15.15 7.73
N PRO A 221 38.49 13.80 7.61
CA PRO A 221 39.78 13.14 7.37
C PRO A 221 39.79 12.01 6.32
N THR A 222 41.02 11.73 5.93
CA THR A 222 41.58 11.05 4.75
C THR A 222 41.58 9.50 4.79
N SER A 223 41.51 8.96 3.57
CA SER A 223 41.67 7.57 3.09
C SER A 223 42.93 6.80 3.54
N ALA A 224 42.79 5.48 3.73
CA ALA A 224 43.79 4.47 3.32
C ALA A 224 43.19 3.06 3.19
N GLN A 225 43.55 2.36 2.11
CA GLN A 225 43.35 0.92 1.83
C GLN A 225 44.68 0.37 1.23
N PRO A 226 44.88 -0.95 1.03
CA PRO A 226 45.25 -1.99 2.01
C PRO A 226 46.60 -2.69 1.68
N GLU A 227 47.11 -3.50 2.61
CA GLU A 227 48.10 -4.57 2.31
C GLU A 227 47.72 -5.88 3.03
N ALA A 228 47.88 -6.99 2.31
CA ALA A 228 47.95 -8.38 2.74
C ALA A 228 48.97 -9.09 1.80
N PRO A 229 49.39 -10.36 1.97
CA PRO A 229 49.04 -11.39 2.98
C PRO A 229 50.25 -12.27 3.47
N ALA A 230 49.98 -13.25 4.34
CA ALA A 230 50.70 -14.54 4.49
C ALA A 230 49.80 -15.51 5.30
N GLU A 231 49.19 -16.54 4.70
CA GLU A 231 49.64 -17.96 4.56
C GLU A 231 49.87 -18.74 5.88
N ASP A 232 49.05 -19.78 6.11
CA ASP A 232 49.48 -21.07 6.69
C ASP A 232 48.45 -22.20 6.46
N ASP A 233 48.94 -23.44 6.60
CA ASP A 233 48.74 -24.65 5.78
C ASP A 233 47.60 -25.66 6.19
N LYS A 234 47.15 -26.44 5.19
CA LYS A 234 46.56 -27.82 5.11
C LYS A 234 45.80 -28.52 6.27
N SER A 235 44.65 -29.17 5.94
CA SER A 235 44.58 -30.60 5.48
C SER A 235 43.17 -31.25 5.51
N SER A 236 42.83 -31.91 4.39
CA SER A 236 42.12 -33.21 4.16
C SER A 236 40.65 -33.52 4.56
N GLU A 237 39.86 -33.88 3.51
CA GLU A 237 38.88 -34.99 3.31
C GLU A 237 37.68 -35.14 4.28
N GLN A 238 36.43 -35.46 3.94
CA GLN A 238 35.85 -36.41 2.96
C GLN A 238 34.29 -36.24 2.97
N SER A 239 33.58 -36.44 1.84
CA SER A 239 32.13 -36.80 1.79
C SER A 239 31.96 -38.34 1.78
N PRO A 240 30.78 -39.02 1.75
CA PRO A 240 29.35 -38.65 1.51
C PRO A 240 28.38 -39.46 2.46
N PRO A 241 27.12 -39.92 2.14
CA PRO A 241 26.16 -39.71 1.03
C PRO A 241 24.68 -39.46 1.43
N ALA A 242 23.81 -39.44 0.41
CA ALA A 242 22.38 -39.11 0.39
C ALA A 242 21.41 -40.32 0.45
N SER A 243 20.10 -39.99 0.61
CA SER A 243 18.83 -40.70 0.23
C SER A 243 18.00 -41.29 1.40
N PRO A 244 16.68 -41.57 1.26
CA PRO A 244 15.73 -41.29 0.16
C PRO A 244 14.38 -40.64 0.56
N VAL A 245 13.60 -40.35 -0.49
CA VAL A 245 12.22 -39.84 -0.59
C VAL A 245 11.18 -40.89 -0.15
N GLU A 246 10.11 -40.47 0.55
CA GLU A 246 8.87 -41.25 0.68
C GLU A 246 7.62 -40.46 0.28
N ASP A 247 6.70 -41.23 -0.30
CA ASP A 247 5.49 -40.93 -1.05
C ASP A 247 4.31 -40.54 -0.13
N SER A 248 3.37 -39.72 -0.61
CA SER A 248 2.12 -39.42 0.11
C SER A 248 0.96 -39.21 -0.86
N PRO A 249 -0.24 -39.77 -0.58
CA PRO A 249 -1.28 -39.96 -1.57
C PRO A 249 -2.11 -38.70 -1.84
N ALA A 250 -2.60 -38.61 -3.08
CA ALA A 250 -3.41 -37.53 -3.64
C ALA A 250 -4.75 -37.33 -2.91
N VAL A 251 -5.05 -36.08 -2.58
CA VAL A 251 -6.37 -35.63 -2.11
C VAL A 251 -7.22 -35.18 -3.30
N VAL A 252 -8.38 -35.83 -3.46
CA VAL A 252 -9.37 -35.51 -4.51
C VAL A 252 -10.14 -34.26 -4.11
N VAL A 253 -9.95 -33.15 -4.84
CA VAL A 253 -10.73 -31.91 -4.68
C VAL A 253 -11.95 -31.97 -5.59
N THR A 254 -13.16 -31.94 -5.01
CA THR A 254 -14.41 -31.88 -5.76
C THR A 254 -14.75 -30.41 -6.04
N THR A 255 -14.59 -29.97 -7.29
CA THR A 255 -14.91 -28.60 -7.73
C THR A 255 -16.42 -28.42 -7.89
N VAL A 256 -17.03 -27.52 -7.12
CA VAL A 256 -18.41 -27.07 -7.35
C VAL A 256 -18.35 -25.85 -8.28
N ILE A 257 -18.79 -26.02 -9.53
CA ILE A 257 -18.89 -24.93 -10.52
C ILE A 257 -20.22 -24.21 -10.31
N ALA A 258 -20.20 -22.98 -9.80
CA ALA A 258 -21.34 -22.08 -9.84
C ALA A 258 -21.19 -21.15 -11.06
N THR A 259 -22.04 -21.32 -12.06
CA THR A 259 -22.08 -20.48 -13.27
C THR A 259 -22.94 -19.25 -12.99
N THR A 260 -22.35 -18.05 -12.94
CA THR A 260 -23.10 -16.80 -12.91
C THR A 260 -23.17 -16.23 -14.32
N ILE A 261 -24.39 -16.15 -14.87
CA ILE A 261 -24.69 -15.57 -16.18
C ILE A 261 -24.65 -14.05 -16.04
N TYR A 262 -23.81 -13.38 -16.83
CA TYR A 262 -23.86 -11.92 -17.01
C TYR A 262 -24.72 -11.60 -18.22
N GLU A 263 -25.86 -10.95 -18.00
CA GLU A 263 -26.61 -10.32 -19.07
C GLU A 263 -25.94 -8.97 -19.38
N GLN A 264 -25.46 -8.80 -20.62
CA GLN A 264 -24.79 -7.58 -21.05
C GLN A 264 -25.81 -6.51 -21.37
N TYR A 265 -25.80 -5.40 -20.62
CA TYR A 265 -26.57 -4.21 -20.92
C TYR A 265 -25.73 -3.22 -21.72
N GLN A 266 -26.11 -2.97 -22.98
CA GLN A 266 -25.61 -1.86 -23.79
C GLN A 266 -26.42 -0.59 -23.47
N PRO A 267 -25.77 0.58 -23.31
CA PRO A 267 -26.50 1.82 -23.08
C PRO A 267 -27.01 2.37 -24.41
N THR A 268 -28.31 2.64 -24.50
CA THR A 268 -28.86 3.47 -25.58
C THR A 268 -29.16 4.87 -25.04
N GLN A 269 -28.90 5.84 -25.91
CA GLN A 269 -28.83 7.28 -25.74
C GLN A 269 -30.06 8.00 -25.15
N THR A 270 -29.75 9.05 -24.37
CA THR A 270 -30.30 10.42 -24.33
C THR A 270 -31.81 10.64 -24.12
N ALA A 271 -32.16 11.30 -23.00
CA ALA A 271 -33.18 12.36 -22.91
C ALA A 271 -33.08 13.06 -21.54
N THR A 272 -32.53 14.28 -21.51
CA THR A 272 -33.18 15.58 -21.22
C THR A 272 -33.42 15.91 -19.75
N ASN A 273 -32.87 17.07 -19.37
CA ASN A 273 -33.19 17.87 -18.19
C ASN A 273 -34.68 17.89 -17.87
N ASP A 274 -35.02 17.87 -16.57
CA ASP A 274 -35.96 18.84 -16.01
C ASP A 274 -35.74 19.03 -14.51
N SER A 275 -36.05 20.26 -14.11
CA SER A 275 -35.73 20.94 -12.87
C SER A 275 -36.76 20.67 -11.77
N GLU A 276 -36.30 20.83 -10.53
CA GLU A 276 -36.98 21.12 -9.26
C GLU A 276 -38.52 21.02 -9.14
N ALA A 277 -38.98 20.34 -8.09
CA ALA A 277 -40.12 20.82 -7.29
C ALA A 277 -40.09 20.23 -5.87
N SER A 278 -40.05 21.14 -4.90
CA SER A 278 -40.37 20.93 -3.48
C SER A 278 -41.87 20.73 -3.28
N GLY A 279 -42.24 20.01 -2.22
CA GLY A 279 -43.63 19.91 -1.77
C GLY A 279 -43.84 18.79 -0.75
N GLU A 280 -43.76 19.13 0.53
CA GLU A 280 -44.40 18.35 1.61
C GLU A 280 -45.91 18.56 1.57
N SER A 281 -46.67 17.47 1.74
CA SER A 281 -47.97 17.47 2.43
C SER A 281 -48.34 16.05 2.84
N ASP A 282 -48.59 15.87 4.14
CA ASP A 282 -49.25 14.71 4.74
C ASP A 282 -50.76 14.73 4.39
N ASP A 283 -51.35 13.56 4.12
CA ASP A 283 -52.36 12.90 4.98
C ASP A 283 -53.07 11.77 4.20
N SER A 284 -53.62 10.82 4.96
CA SER A 284 -54.65 9.82 4.63
C SER A 284 -54.19 8.37 4.41
N SER A 285 -54.54 7.59 5.43
CA SER A 285 -54.62 6.14 5.52
C SER A 285 -55.38 5.49 4.36
N ASP A 286 -54.73 4.57 3.64
CA ASP A 286 -55.36 3.33 3.18
C ASP A 286 -54.30 2.29 2.78
N GLY A 287 -54.50 1.07 3.26
CA GLY A 287 -53.48 0.04 3.30
C GLY A 287 -53.25 -0.64 1.95
N HIS A 288 -52.09 -0.39 1.34
CA HIS A 288 -51.39 -1.35 0.48
C HIS A 288 -49.87 -1.13 0.59
N TRP A 289 -49.19 -1.99 1.36
CA TRP A 289 -47.73 -2.06 1.53
C TRP A 289 -46.90 -2.18 0.23
N TRP A 290 -47.56 -2.39 -0.91
CA TRP A 290 -46.95 -2.47 -2.24
C TRP A 290 -46.72 -1.12 -2.93
N ASN A 291 -47.27 -0.02 -2.42
CA ASN A 291 -47.23 1.32 -3.05
C ASN A 291 -46.30 2.32 -2.36
N ARG A 292 -45.42 1.89 -1.44
CA ARG A 292 -44.35 2.77 -0.97
C ARG A 292 -43.36 2.94 -2.11
N PRO A 293 -43.13 4.17 -2.65
CA PRO A 293 -42.08 4.37 -3.64
C PRO A 293 -40.78 3.89 -3.02
N HIS A 294 -40.16 2.87 -3.63
CA HIS A 294 -38.82 2.48 -3.24
C HIS A 294 -37.95 3.73 -3.37
N GLN A 295 -37.38 4.18 -2.25
CA GLN A 295 -36.49 5.33 -2.22
C GLN A 295 -35.46 5.14 -3.34
N LYS A 296 -35.51 6.00 -4.37
CA LYS A 296 -34.68 5.86 -5.57
C LYS A 296 -33.23 5.75 -5.11
N VAL A 297 -32.63 4.60 -5.39
CA VAL A 297 -31.22 4.36 -5.06
C VAL A 297 -30.41 5.36 -5.87
N LYS A 298 -29.57 6.16 -5.22
CA LYS A 298 -28.66 7.07 -5.92
C LYS A 298 -27.77 6.22 -6.84
N ALA A 299 -27.54 6.69 -8.07
CA ALA A 299 -26.64 6.00 -9.01
C ALA A 299 -25.27 5.74 -8.35
N GLY A 300 -24.68 4.57 -8.62
CA GLY A 300 -23.41 4.15 -8.02
C GLY A 300 -23.47 3.69 -6.55
N THR A 301 -24.67 3.60 -5.94
CA THR A 301 -24.82 3.15 -4.55
C THR A 301 -25.10 1.65 -4.45
N ARG A 302 -24.28 0.90 -3.70
CA ARG A 302 -24.48 -0.51 -3.36
C ARG A 302 -25.05 -0.66 -1.96
N ARG A 303 -25.97 -1.61 -1.77
CA ARG A 303 -26.58 -1.91 -0.47
C ARG A 303 -25.96 -3.16 0.14
N TYR A 304 -25.71 -3.11 1.44
CA TYR A 304 -25.19 -4.21 2.26
C TYR A 304 -26.11 -4.46 3.45
N ALA A 305 -26.22 -5.72 3.86
CA ALA A 305 -26.80 -6.11 5.14
C ALA A 305 -25.67 -6.60 6.04
N VAL A 306 -25.38 -5.85 7.11
CA VAL A 306 -24.25 -6.10 8.00
C VAL A 306 -24.74 -6.10 9.44
N ASP A 307 -24.56 -7.22 10.14
CA ASP A 307 -24.93 -7.40 11.54
C ASP A 307 -26.37 -6.93 11.85
N GLY A 308 -27.31 -7.33 11.00
CA GLY A 308 -28.74 -6.98 11.11
C GLY A 308 -29.10 -5.56 10.64
N SER A 309 -28.13 -4.77 10.21
CA SER A 309 -28.31 -3.37 9.79
C SER A 309 -28.22 -3.22 8.28
N ARG A 310 -28.96 -2.25 7.72
CA ARG A 310 -28.84 -1.90 6.30
C ARG A 310 -27.81 -0.79 6.14
N CYS A 311 -26.95 -0.94 5.14
CA CYS A 311 -25.91 0.02 4.82
C CYS A 311 -25.95 0.35 3.33
N GLU A 312 -25.78 1.63 3.01
CA GLU A 312 -25.62 2.13 1.66
C GLU A 312 -24.19 2.63 1.49
N CYS A 313 -23.49 2.12 0.49
CA CYS A 313 -22.12 2.46 0.22
C CYS A 313 -21.96 2.98 -1.20
N ARG A 314 -21.08 3.96 -1.36
CA ARG A 314 -20.70 4.53 -2.65
C ARG A 314 -19.19 4.70 -2.69
N ARG A 315 -18.62 4.58 -3.89
CA ARG A 315 -17.27 5.04 -4.19
C ARG A 315 -17.41 6.41 -4.85
N ASP A 316 -16.71 7.39 -4.31
CA ASP A 316 -16.60 8.67 -4.97
C ASP A 316 -15.74 8.52 -6.23
N GLU A 317 -16.20 9.02 -7.38
CA GLU A 317 -15.51 8.80 -8.66
C GLU A 317 -14.21 9.60 -8.78
N LEU A 318 -14.11 10.74 -8.09
CA LEU A 318 -12.95 11.64 -8.17
C LEU A 318 -11.89 11.29 -7.13
N THR A 319 -12.31 11.09 -5.88
CA THR A 319 -11.40 10.81 -4.77
C THR A 319 -11.13 9.33 -4.58
N LEU A 320 -11.88 8.45 -5.28
CA LEU A 320 -11.92 7.00 -5.07
C LEU A 320 -12.26 6.56 -3.63
N ALA A 321 -12.54 7.53 -2.75
CA ALA A 321 -12.90 7.30 -1.37
C ALA A 321 -14.23 6.56 -1.30
N ALA A 322 -14.20 5.38 -0.70
CA ALA A 322 -15.41 4.66 -0.36
C ALA A 322 -16.03 5.27 0.90
N ARG A 323 -17.35 5.44 0.87
CA ARG A 323 -18.13 5.89 2.03
C ARG A 323 -19.35 5.00 2.19
N CYS A 324 -19.64 4.63 3.43
CA CYS A 324 -20.85 3.89 3.78
C CYS A 324 -21.64 4.65 4.84
N SER A 325 -22.95 4.53 4.78
CA SER A 325 -23.87 4.99 5.81
C SER A 325 -24.78 3.83 6.17
N CYS A 326 -24.93 3.55 7.46
CA CYS A 326 -25.76 2.47 7.97
C CYS A 326 -26.87 2.99 8.88
N ASP A 327 -27.98 2.26 8.95
CA ASP A 327 -29.09 2.56 9.87
C ASP A 327 -28.72 2.29 11.35
N SER A 328 -27.55 1.70 11.62
CA SER A 328 -27.04 1.43 12.97
C SER A 328 -26.20 2.59 13.49
N THR A 329 -26.31 2.86 14.78
CA THR A 329 -25.45 3.82 15.49
C THR A 329 -24.06 3.26 15.79
N ASN A 330 -23.84 1.95 15.62
CA ASN A 330 -22.55 1.32 15.86
C ASN A 330 -21.61 1.54 14.66
N LYS A 331 -20.55 2.34 14.87
CA LYS A 331 -19.53 2.63 13.85
C LYS A 331 -18.75 1.42 13.36
N ALA A 332 -18.68 0.33 14.12
CA ALA A 332 -18.09 -0.93 13.65
C ALA A 332 -18.87 -1.52 12.47
N VAL A 333 -20.20 -1.37 12.46
CA VAL A 333 -21.08 -1.85 11.38
C VAL A 333 -20.82 -1.07 10.09
N GLU A 334 -20.68 0.25 10.19
CA GLU A 334 -20.33 1.13 9.06
C GLU A 334 -18.94 0.80 8.49
N ARG A 335 -17.94 0.61 9.36
CA ARG A 335 -16.58 0.19 8.95
C ARG A 335 -16.58 -1.19 8.29
N LYS A 336 -17.37 -2.13 8.80
CA LYS A 336 -17.51 -3.47 8.21
C LYS A 336 -18.20 -3.42 6.85
N ALA A 337 -19.26 -2.62 6.70
CA ALA A 337 -19.89 -2.36 5.41
C ALA A 337 -18.93 -1.71 4.42
N LEU A 338 -18.13 -0.75 4.88
CA LEU A 338 -17.09 -0.09 4.09
C LEU A 338 -16.04 -1.08 3.59
N ARG A 339 -15.55 -1.96 4.46
CA ARG A 339 -14.64 -3.04 4.07
C ARG A 339 -15.27 -3.98 3.06
N MET A 340 -16.53 -4.39 3.26
CA MET A 340 -17.26 -5.22 2.30
C MET A 340 -17.44 -4.51 0.95
N HIS A 341 -17.62 -3.19 0.94
CA HIS A 341 -17.74 -2.41 -0.28
C HIS A 341 -16.43 -2.27 -1.03
N ARG A 342 -15.33 -1.96 -0.32
CA ARG A 342 -13.99 -1.85 -0.91
C ARG A 342 -13.53 -3.16 -1.56
N ARG A 343 -13.91 -4.31 -1.00
CA ARG A 343 -13.71 -5.64 -1.64
C ARG A 343 -14.35 -5.80 -3.01
N THR A 344 -15.33 -4.97 -3.37
CA THR A 344 -15.93 -5.03 -4.70
C THR A 344 -15.12 -4.28 -5.76
N PHE A 345 -14.09 -3.53 -5.34
CA PHE A 345 -13.23 -2.77 -6.24
C PHE A 345 -12.15 -3.66 -6.88
N TYR A 346 -11.77 -4.76 -6.22
CA TYR A 346 -10.75 -5.68 -6.69
C TYR A 346 -11.33 -7.08 -6.92
N LYS A 347 -10.85 -7.78 -7.95
CA LYS A 347 -11.20 -9.18 -8.21
C LYS A 347 -10.62 -10.05 -7.09
N ARG A 348 -11.40 -11.02 -6.57
CA ARG A 348 -11.06 -11.80 -5.36
C ARG A 348 -9.63 -12.33 -5.40
N VAL A 349 -8.91 -12.07 -4.30
CA VAL A 349 -7.54 -12.49 -4.06
C VAL A 349 -7.58 -13.78 -3.23
N ASP A 350 -7.06 -14.87 -3.78
CA ASP A 350 -6.76 -16.04 -2.96
C ASP A 350 -5.58 -15.68 -2.05
N ALA A 351 -5.74 -15.94 -0.75
CA ALA A 351 -4.64 -15.76 0.20
C ALA A 351 -3.47 -16.64 -0.20
N CYS A 352 -2.25 -16.12 -0.06
CA CYS A 352 -1.07 -16.95 -0.15
C CYS A 352 -1.01 -17.92 1.05
N ASP A 353 -0.66 -19.17 0.81
CA ASP A 353 -0.27 -20.08 1.88
C ASP A 353 1.14 -19.75 2.35
N TRP A 354 1.36 -19.60 3.66
CA TRP A 354 2.63 -19.12 4.20
C TRP A 354 3.84 -19.97 3.76
N ASN A 355 3.67 -21.28 3.65
CA ASN A 355 4.80 -22.17 3.31
C ASN A 355 5.17 -22.11 1.84
N SER A 356 4.22 -21.77 0.98
CA SER A 356 4.39 -21.68 -0.48
C SER A 356 4.31 -20.26 -1.04
N ALA A 357 4.09 -19.26 -0.19
CA ALA A 357 4.01 -17.86 -0.58
C ALA A 357 5.29 -17.43 -1.32
N PRO A 358 5.17 -16.74 -2.46
CA PRO A 358 6.32 -16.22 -3.19
C PRO A 358 7.22 -15.37 -2.30
N ARG A 359 8.53 -15.42 -2.55
CA ARG A 359 9.48 -14.50 -1.94
C ARG A 359 9.15 -13.08 -2.41
N MET A 360 9.11 -12.14 -1.47
CA MET A 360 9.02 -10.71 -1.77
C MET A 360 10.44 -10.14 -1.75
N GLU A 361 10.90 -9.57 -2.87
CA GLU A 361 12.12 -8.77 -2.85
C GLU A 361 11.78 -7.39 -2.28
N VAL A 362 12.71 -6.78 -1.55
CA VAL A 362 12.52 -5.48 -0.89
C VAL A 362 13.64 -4.49 -1.19
N SER A 363 14.66 -4.93 -1.91
CA SER A 363 15.83 -4.16 -2.28
C SER A 363 15.81 -3.91 -3.80
N TYR A 364 15.30 -2.73 -4.17
CA TYR A 364 15.14 -2.29 -5.55
C TYR A 364 15.80 -0.92 -5.77
N PHE A 365 16.32 -0.70 -6.97
CA PHE A 365 16.68 0.61 -7.56
C PHE A 365 17.84 1.39 -6.92
N THR A 366 18.13 1.22 -5.63
CA THR A 366 19.32 1.80 -4.99
C THR A 366 20.62 1.28 -5.60
N GLU A 367 21.73 1.97 -5.37
CA GLU A 367 23.03 1.56 -5.93
C GLU A 367 23.44 0.14 -5.48
N ASP A 368 23.04 -0.22 -4.26
CA ASP A 368 23.31 -1.49 -3.59
C ASP A 368 22.12 -2.47 -3.68
N ALA A 369 21.13 -2.20 -4.55
CA ALA A 369 19.94 -3.01 -4.62
C ALA A 369 20.19 -4.43 -5.15
N ASN A 370 19.47 -5.41 -4.61
CA ASN A 370 19.51 -6.79 -5.11
C ASN A 370 18.86 -6.92 -6.50
N CYS A 371 17.84 -6.11 -6.78
CA CYS A 371 17.06 -6.18 -8.01
C CYS A 371 17.05 -4.82 -8.71
N ALA A 372 17.45 -4.80 -9.98
CA ALA A 372 17.59 -3.58 -10.78
C ALA A 372 18.37 -2.45 -10.07
N PRO A 373 19.63 -2.70 -9.65
CA PRO A 373 20.45 -1.64 -9.05
C PRO A 373 20.69 -0.50 -10.03
N ASN A 374 20.77 0.72 -9.52
CA ASN A 374 21.01 1.94 -10.31
C ASN A 374 19.95 2.21 -11.40
N ALA A 375 18.73 1.70 -11.24
CA ALA A 375 17.68 1.81 -12.26
C ALA A 375 17.47 3.25 -12.74
N LYS A 376 17.35 4.21 -11.81
CA LYS A 376 17.18 5.64 -12.13
C LYS A 376 18.39 6.25 -12.87
N ALA A 377 19.61 5.81 -12.54
CA ALA A 377 20.82 6.28 -13.21
C ALA A 377 20.93 5.73 -14.64
N HIS A 378 20.48 4.48 -14.87
CA HIS A 378 20.47 3.86 -16.19
C HIS A 378 19.30 4.35 -17.06
N MET A 379 18.16 4.65 -16.43
CA MET A 379 16.92 5.06 -17.08
C MET A 379 16.37 6.31 -16.39
N PRO A 380 16.81 7.51 -16.79
CA PRO A 380 16.41 8.76 -16.12
C PRO A 380 15.01 9.26 -16.50
N GLU A 381 14.36 8.65 -17.51
CA GLU A 381 13.03 9.01 -17.97
C GLU A 381 11.97 8.11 -17.33
N SER A 382 10.83 8.68 -16.91
CA SER A 382 9.73 7.89 -16.36
C SER A 382 9.22 6.83 -17.34
N ASP A 383 8.96 5.63 -16.85
CA ASP A 383 8.39 4.55 -17.64
C ASP A 383 7.02 4.91 -18.21
N THR A 384 6.64 4.34 -19.35
CA THR A 384 5.28 4.46 -19.92
C THR A 384 4.32 3.34 -19.48
N PHE A 385 4.79 2.51 -18.55
CA PHE A 385 4.10 1.34 -18.01
C PHE A 385 4.25 1.32 -16.48
N GLU A 386 3.44 0.52 -15.83
CA GLU A 386 3.58 0.15 -14.41
C GLU A 386 3.98 -1.32 -14.30
N LEU A 387 4.42 -1.72 -13.10
CA LEU A 387 5.03 -3.03 -12.88
C LEU A 387 4.00 -4.06 -12.41
N GLY A 388 4.13 -5.27 -12.92
CA GLY A 388 3.46 -6.46 -12.41
C GLY A 388 4.47 -7.53 -12.03
N TRP A 389 4.08 -8.49 -11.20
CA TRP A 389 4.92 -9.63 -10.85
C TRP A 389 4.26 -10.93 -11.31
N ASP A 390 5.08 -11.89 -11.75
CA ASP A 390 4.61 -13.24 -12.06
C ASP A 390 4.48 -14.04 -10.75
N VAL A 391 3.33 -13.86 -10.08
CA VAL A 391 3.01 -14.50 -8.81
C VAL A 391 1.63 -15.16 -8.87
N ASN A 392 1.48 -16.25 -8.11
CA ASN A 392 0.34 -17.17 -8.23
C ASN A 392 -0.76 -16.97 -7.18
N CYS A 393 -0.57 -16.05 -6.23
CA CYS A 393 -1.51 -15.72 -5.15
C CYS A 393 -1.38 -14.23 -4.82
N GLY A 394 -2.31 -13.66 -4.06
CA GLY A 394 -2.14 -12.28 -3.60
C GLY A 394 -2.25 -11.20 -4.69
N VAL A 395 -2.53 -11.55 -5.96
CA VAL A 395 -2.56 -10.58 -7.07
C VAL A 395 -3.78 -9.66 -6.96
N VAL A 396 -3.52 -8.36 -7.05
CA VAL A 396 -4.52 -7.30 -7.12
C VAL A 396 -4.27 -6.49 -8.39
N ASP A 397 -5.19 -6.59 -9.34
CA ASP A 397 -5.16 -5.74 -10.54
C ASP A 397 -5.64 -4.33 -10.16
N GLY A 398 -4.73 -3.35 -10.19
CA GLY A 398 -5.06 -1.94 -10.02
C GLY A 398 -5.85 -1.40 -11.20
N GLN A 399 -6.67 -0.38 -10.98
CA GLN A 399 -7.29 0.38 -12.08
C GLN A 399 -6.28 1.39 -12.63
N SER A 400 -5.22 0.88 -13.27
CA SER A 400 -4.19 1.72 -13.88
C SER A 400 -4.62 2.23 -15.25
N GLU A 401 -4.20 3.45 -15.58
CA GLU A 401 -4.24 3.98 -16.95
C GLU A 401 -3.04 3.55 -17.79
N TYR A 402 -2.02 2.95 -17.16
CA TYR A 402 -0.79 2.49 -17.78
C TYR A 402 -0.83 0.99 -18.09
N GLU A 403 -0.09 0.57 -19.10
CA GLU A 403 0.11 -0.85 -19.38
C GLU A 403 0.87 -1.50 -18.23
N ILE A 404 0.49 -2.72 -17.85
CA ILE A 404 1.21 -3.51 -16.84
C ILE A 404 2.28 -4.34 -17.55
N LYS A 405 3.54 -4.11 -17.20
CA LYS A 405 4.69 -4.89 -17.66
C LYS A 405 5.25 -5.75 -16.54
N THR A 406 5.50 -7.03 -16.82
CA THR A 406 6.12 -7.93 -15.84
C THR A 406 7.53 -7.44 -15.48
N MET A 407 7.76 -7.24 -14.18
CA MET A 407 9.03 -6.84 -13.58
C MET A 407 10.10 -7.91 -13.78
N SER A 408 11.29 -7.48 -14.16
CA SER A 408 12.50 -8.30 -14.19
C SER A 408 13.68 -7.50 -13.64
N CYS A 409 14.55 -8.14 -12.86
CA CYS A 409 15.66 -7.45 -12.19
C CYS A 409 16.75 -6.92 -13.15
N ASP A 410 16.74 -7.33 -14.41
CA ASP A 410 17.67 -6.91 -15.47
C ASP A 410 17.05 -5.88 -16.44
N MET A 411 15.81 -5.44 -16.21
CA MET A 411 15.07 -4.67 -17.21
C MET A 411 15.58 -3.24 -17.43
N TYR A 412 16.45 -2.74 -16.54
CA TYR A 412 16.99 -1.38 -16.57
C TYR A 412 18.51 -1.34 -16.76
N GLY A 413 19.14 -2.43 -17.23
CA GLY A 413 20.55 -2.46 -17.62
C GLY A 413 21.49 -2.95 -16.53
#